data_AF-A0A9W9VAY6-F1
#
_entry.id   AF-A0A9W9VAY6-F1
#
_cell.length_a   1.000
_cell.length_b   1.000
_cell.length_c   1.000
_cell.angle_alpha   90.00
_cell.angle_beta   90.00
_cell.angle_gamma   90.00
#
_symmetry.space_group_name_H-M   'P 1'
#
loop_
_entity.id
_entity.type
_entity.pdbx_description
1 polymer ?
#
loop_
_entity_poly.entity_id
_entity_poly.type
_entity_poly.pdbx_seq_one_letter_code
_entity_poly.pdbx_strand_id
1 'polypeptide(L)' 'MGLGTVLHKAAELGNVEVVCFLIREGIDLSIKDANGRTALECAKMRNKTEVVKMLEDVAFPQEIRNIIL' A
#
# COMPACT_ATOMS: atom_id res chain seq x y z
N MET A 1 17.50 -7.93 -1.54
CA MET A 1 17.07 -6.52 -1.63
C MET A 1 16.04 -6.45 -2.74
N GLY A 2 14.78 -6.78 -2.43
CA GLY A 2 13.70 -6.91 -3.42
C GLY A 2 12.79 -5.68 -3.43
N LEU A 3 12.06 -5.47 -4.52
CA LEU A 3 11.13 -4.36 -4.74
C LEU A 3 10.21 -4.05 -3.54
N GLY A 4 9.87 -5.05 -2.73
CA GLY A 4 9.14 -4.87 -1.48
C GLY A 4 9.70 -3.73 -0.64
N THR A 5 11.02 -3.61 -0.46
CA THR A 5 11.64 -2.54 0.33
C THR A 5 11.29 -1.13 -0.17
N VAL A 6 11.16 -0.94 -1.49
CA VAL A 6 10.87 0.37 -2.08
C VAL A 6 9.44 0.80 -1.75
N LEU A 7 8.46 -0.11 -1.89
CA LEU A 7 7.08 0.20 -1.54
C LEU A 7 6.93 0.50 -0.04
N HIS A 8 7.56 -0.29 0.84
CA HIS A 8 7.53 -0.01 2.28
C HIS A 8 8.07 1.38 2.59
N LYS A 9 9.17 1.78 1.95
CA LYS A 9 9.77 3.09 2.23
C LYS A 9 8.94 4.24 1.66
N ALA A 10 8.42 4.10 0.44
CA ALA A 10 7.51 5.07 -0.14
C ALA A 10 6.26 5.25 0.74
N ALA A 11 5.71 4.13 1.24
CA ALA A 11 4.55 4.13 2.11
C ALA A 11 4.83 4.74 3.49
N GLU A 12 5.98 4.43 4.10
CA GLU A 12 6.44 5.01 5.36
C GLU A 12 6.62 6.53 5.25
N LEU A 13 7.18 7.01 4.12
CA LEU A 13 7.42 8.43 3.87
C LEU A 13 6.14 9.18 3.47
N GLY A 14 5.13 8.46 2.96
CA GLY A 14 3.90 9.04 2.43
C GLY A 14 4.06 9.59 1.00
N ASN A 15 4.97 9.02 0.21
CA ASN A 15 5.20 9.44 -1.17
C ASN A 15 4.14 8.80 -2.09
N VAL A 16 3.06 9.55 -2.30
CA VAL A 16 1.86 9.09 -3.01
C VAL A 16 2.18 8.74 -4.46
N GLU A 17 3.01 9.53 -5.13
CA GLU A 17 3.35 9.35 -6.55
C GLU A 17 4.12 8.06 -6.77
N VAL A 18 5.09 7.76 -5.89
CA VAL A 18 5.87 6.51 -5.97
C VAL A 18 5.01 5.30 -5.61
N VAL A 19 4.15 5.42 -4.60
CA VAL A 19 3.22 4.34 -4.25
C VAL A 19 2.28 4.04 -5.41
N CYS A 20 1.70 5.07 -6.04
CA CYS A 20 0.81 4.92 -7.19
C CYS A 20 1.52 4.28 -8.38
N PHE A 21 2.73 4.74 -8.71
CA PHE A 21 3.54 4.15 -9.77
C PHE A 21 3.79 2.66 -9.53
N LEU A 22 4.23 2.30 -8.32
CA LEU A 22 4.53 0.92 -7.96
C LEU A 22 3.29 0.01 -7.99
N ILE A 23 2.14 0.49 -7.51
CA ILE A 23 0.87 -0.23 -7.59
C ILE A 23 0.50 -0.53 -9.04
N ARG A 24 0.69 0.45 -9.95
CA ARG A 24 0.38 0.28 -11.38
C ARG A 24 1.26 -0.75 -12.08
N GLU A 25 2.46 -0.98 -11.58
CA GLU A 25 3.35 -2.05 -12.05
C GLU A 25 2.90 -3.45 -11.59
N GLY A 26 1.80 -3.56 -10.83
CA GLY A 26 1.22 -4.85 -10.43
C GLY A 26 2.05 -5.59 -9.40
N ILE A 27 2.81 -4.87 -8.57
CA ILE A 27 3.60 -5.48 -7.51
C ILE A 27 2.72 -6.15 -6.46
N ASP A 28 3.24 -7.22 -5.86
CA ASP A 28 2.59 -7.89 -4.75
C ASP A 28 2.64 -7.02 -3.47
N LEU A 29 1.47 -6.53 -3.05
CA LEU A 29 1.30 -5.68 -1.86
C LEU A 29 1.34 -6.47 -0.54
N SER A 30 1.31 -7.81 -0.59
CA SER A 30 1.36 -8.69 0.59
C SER A 30 2.78 -8.92 1.11
N ILE A 31 3.80 -8.49 0.34
CA ILE A 31 5.21 -8.62 0.72
C ILE A 31 5.46 -7.92 2.05
N LYS A 32 6.22 -8.60 2.91
CA LYS A 32 6.62 -8.09 4.24
C LYS A 32 8.06 -7.58 4.24
N ASP A 33 8.31 -6.51 4.99
CA ASP A 33 9.65 -6.00 5.29
C ASP A 33 10.38 -6.90 6.31
N ALA A 34 11.62 -6.52 6.67
CA ALA A 34 12.43 -7.25 7.63
C ALA A 34 11.84 -7.31 9.06
N ASN A 35 10.86 -6.46 9.36
CA ASN A 35 10.12 -6.47 10.63
C ASN A 35 8.79 -7.22 10.52
N GLY A 36 8.54 -7.90 9.40
CA GLY A 36 7.31 -8.66 9.17
C GLY A 36 6.10 -7.80 8.81
N ARG A 37 6.30 -6.53 8.42
CA ARG A 37 5.21 -5.59 8.14
C ARG A 37 4.96 -5.42 6.66
N THR A 38 3.71 -5.19 6.26
CA THR A 38 3.38 -4.77 4.87
C THR A 38 3.57 -3.28 4.65
N ALA A 39 3.54 -2.83 3.40
CA ALA A 39 3.61 -1.40 3.08
C ALA A 39 2.44 -0.60 3.70
N LEU A 40 1.25 -1.19 3.73
CA LEU A 40 0.07 -0.60 4.36
C LEU A 40 0.28 -0.40 5.87
N GLU A 41 0.86 -1.38 6.55
CA GLU A 41 1.16 -1.28 7.98
C GLU A 41 2.21 -0.20 8.26
N CYS A 42 3.24 -0.08 7.42
CA CYS A 42 4.21 1.01 7.51
C CYS A 42 3.56 2.40 7.35
N ALA A 43 2.64 2.57 6.40
CA ALA A 43 1.88 3.81 6.21
C ALA A 43 0.98 4.12 7.42
N LYS A 44 0.29 3.11 7.98
CA LYS A 44 -0.55 3.24 9.19
C LYS A 44 0.27 3.68 10.40
N MET A 45 1.41 3.04 10.65
CA MET A 45 2.30 3.39 11.76
C MET A 45 2.84 4.84 11.70
N ARG A 46 2.93 5.41 10.49
CA ARG A 46 3.42 6.78 10.26
C ARG A 46 2.30 7.79 9.98
N ASN A 47 1.05 7.41 10.15
CA ASN A 47 -0.12 8.26 9.90
C ASN A 47 -0.17 8.85 8.47
N LYS A 48 0.23 8.06 7.46
CA LYS A 48 0.20 8.49 6.05
C LYS A 48 -1.16 8.23 5.43
N THR A 49 -2.16 8.99 5.86
CA THR A 49 -3.59 8.74 5.58
C THR A 49 -3.92 8.59 4.09
N GLU A 50 -3.32 9.39 3.21
CA GLU A 50 -3.58 9.32 1.77
C GLU A 50 -3.05 8.01 1.16
N VAL A 51 -1.83 7.62 1.54
CA VAL A 51 -1.25 6.33 1.14
C VAL A 51 -2.04 5.15 1.72
N VAL A 52 -2.50 5.26 2.97
CA VAL A 52 -3.35 4.22 3.58
C VAL A 52 -4.61 4.00 2.74
N LYS A 53 -5.33 5.07 2.39
CA LYS A 53 -6.52 4.98 1.54
C LYS A 53 -6.18 4.34 0.19
N MET A 54 -5.12 4.78 -0.46
CA MET A 54 -4.69 4.25 -1.76
C MET A 54 -4.38 2.75 -1.71
N LEU A 55 -3.67 2.28 -0.68
CA LEU A 55 -3.33 0.87 -0.51
C LEU A 55 -4.54 0.02 -0.11
N GLU A 56 -5.48 0.57 0.68
CA GLU A 56 -6.74 -0.10 1.03
C GLU A 56 -7.67 -0.22 -0.19
N ASP A 57 -7.81 0.84 -0.99
CA ASP A 57 -8.64 0.85 -2.20
C ASP A 57 -8.16 -0.15 -3.26
N VAL A 58 -6.87 -0.50 -3.25
CA VAL A 58 -6.29 -1.49 -4.17
C VAL A 58 -6.37 -2.90 -3.58
N ALA A 59 -6.21 -3.04 -2.27
CA ALA A 59 -6.36 -4.34 -1.59
C ALA A 59 -7.81 -4.83 -1.56
N PHE A 60 -8.78 -3.91 -1.63
CA PHE A 60 -10.19 -4.20 -1.78
C PHE A 60 -10.64 -3.82 -3.20
N PRO A 61 -10.66 -4.75 -4.17
CA PRO A 61 -11.35 -4.50 -5.42
C PRO A 61 -12.77 -4.03 -5.11
N GLN A 62 -13.23 -2.96 -5.78
CA GLN A 62 -14.52 -2.28 -5.57
C GLN A 62 -15.77 -3.19 -5.71
N GLU A 63 -15.61 -4.51 -5.86
CA GLU A 63 -16.67 -5.50 -6.04
C GLU A 63 -17.68 -5.55 -4.88
N ILE A 64 -17.34 -5.09 -3.68
CA ILE A 64 -18.26 -5.14 -2.52
C ILE A 64 -19.05 -3.84 -2.30
N ARG A 65 -18.70 -2.72 -2.96
CA ARG A 65 -19.33 -1.42 -2.66
C ARG A 65 -20.72 -1.21 -3.30
N ASN A 66 -21.18 -2.12 -4.17
CA ASN A 66 -22.45 -1.99 -4.89
C ASN A 66 -23.52 -3.06 -4.54
N ILE A 67 -23.39 -3.81 -3.43
CA ILE A 67 -24.33 -4.91 -3.08
C ILE A 67 -25.27 -4.58 -1.90
N ILE A 68 -25.20 -3.39 -1.32
CA ILE A 68 -26.22 -2.96 -0.34
C ILE A 68 -26.99 -1.77 -0.93
N LEU A 69 -28.09 -2.11 -1.60
CA LEU A 69 -29.26 -1.24 -1.81
C LEU A 69 -29.86 -0.86 -0.45
#